data_AF-A0A084IJ17-F1
#
_entry.id   AF-A0A084IJ17-F1
#
_cell.length_a   1.000
_cell.length_b   1.000
_cell.length_c   1.000
_cell.angle_alpha   90.00
_cell.angle_beta   90.00
_cell.angle_gamma   90.00
#
_symmetry.space_group_name_H-M   'P 1'
#
loop_
_entity.id
_entity.type
_entity.pdbx_description
1 polymer ?
#
loop_
_entity_poly.entity_id
_entity_poly.type
_entity_poly.pdbx_seq_one_letter_code
_entity_poly.pdbx_strand_id
1 'polypeptide(L)'
;MIGGVAVTALLLTLGGCASPRHASPASSAEPAPDRPADIYASPATGPQPNVVRTGRYQLVPLAPTSGQRNLLAQAVTIDLPQSMSLTVRDGLVHVLRDSGLRLCPRLSQTGFFSSPLPAVHRELGPTTLSDALQVLAGPAWRLDVDYAKRTVCFDRRARTAQMPPSGRQRS
;
A
#
# COMPACT_ATOMS: atom_id res chain seq x y z
N MET A 1 -50.47 -31.73 -71.26
CA MET A 1 -50.75 -30.29 -71.40
C MET A 1 -49.77 -29.54 -70.50
N ILE A 2 -48.97 -28.63 -71.09
CA ILE A 2 -48.54 -27.31 -70.60
C ILE A 2 -48.19 -27.25 -69.10
N GLY A 3 -46.94 -27.10 -68.67
CA GLY A 3 -46.03 -25.96 -68.84
C GLY A 3 -45.24 -25.89 -67.52
N GLY A 4 -43.98 -25.47 -67.43
CA GLY A 4 -43.38 -24.30 -68.04
C GLY A 4 -42.97 -23.33 -66.92
N VAL A 5 -41.66 -23.30 -66.65
CA VAL A 5 -40.88 -22.14 -66.17
C VAL A 5 -41.03 -21.72 -64.69
N ALA A 6 -39.91 -21.76 -63.95
CA ALA A 6 -39.17 -20.55 -63.53
C ALA A 6 -38.12 -20.89 -62.47
N VAL A 7 -36.85 -20.74 -62.84
CA VAL A 7 -35.69 -20.79 -61.95
C VAL A 7 -35.68 -19.54 -61.08
N THR A 8 -35.56 -19.69 -59.77
CA THR A 8 -35.05 -18.62 -58.89
C THR A 8 -34.00 -19.20 -57.96
N ALA A 9 -32.76 -18.78 -58.20
CA ALA A 9 -31.63 -18.98 -57.29
C ALA A 9 -31.75 -17.97 -56.14
N LEU A 10 -31.76 -18.45 -54.90
CA LEU A 10 -31.76 -17.61 -53.70
C LEU A 10 -30.48 -17.86 -52.90
N LEU A 11 -29.68 -16.81 -52.77
CA LEU A 11 -28.37 -16.79 -52.12
C LEU A 11 -28.49 -17.04 -50.60
N LEU A 12 -27.69 -17.98 -50.09
CA LEU A 12 -27.47 -18.21 -48.66
C LEU A 12 -26.46 -17.18 -48.13
N THR A 13 -26.93 -16.18 -47.38
CA THR A 13 -26.05 -15.26 -46.65
C THR A 13 -25.64 -15.89 -45.31
N LEU A 14 -24.33 -15.99 -45.08
CA LEU A 14 -23.75 -16.34 -43.78
C LEU A 14 -24.00 -15.19 -42.80
N GLY A 15 -24.96 -15.37 -41.90
CA GLY A 15 -25.17 -14.48 -40.76
C GLY A 15 -24.05 -14.63 -39.74
N GLY A 16 -23.23 -13.60 -39.56
CA GLY A 16 -22.23 -13.52 -38.51
C GLY A 16 -22.87 -13.23 -37.15
N CYS A 17 -22.55 -14.02 -36.12
CA CYS A 17 -22.93 -13.72 -34.74
C CYS A 17 -22.00 -12.64 -34.17
N ALA A 18 -22.44 -11.38 -34.19
CA ALA A 18 -21.87 -10.34 -33.33
C ALA A 18 -22.32 -10.60 -31.89
N SER A 19 -21.40 -11.04 -31.02
CA SER A 19 -21.66 -11.12 -29.59
C SER A 19 -21.88 -9.71 -29.04
N PRO A 20 -23.01 -9.41 -28.37
CA PRO A 20 -23.15 -8.15 -27.68
C PRO A 20 -22.14 -8.12 -26.55
N ARG A 21 -21.19 -7.16 -26.61
CA ARG A 21 -20.39 -6.79 -25.44
C ARG A 21 -21.39 -6.38 -24.37
N HIS A 22 -21.49 -7.16 -23.31
CA HIS A 22 -22.15 -6.74 -22.08
C HIS A 22 -21.33 -5.55 -21.56
N ALA A 23 -21.68 -4.35 -22.03
CA ALA A 23 -21.29 -3.13 -21.37
C ALA A 23 -21.93 -3.25 -19.98
N SER A 24 -21.13 -3.64 -18.98
CA SER A 24 -21.50 -3.44 -17.60
C SER A 24 -21.97 -2.00 -17.51
N PRO A 25 -23.22 -1.73 -17.12
CA PRO A 25 -23.62 -0.37 -16.88
C PRO A 25 -22.63 0.17 -15.86
N ALA A 26 -21.95 1.25 -16.22
CA ALA A 26 -21.29 2.09 -15.25
C ALA A 26 -22.34 2.32 -14.17
N SER A 27 -22.12 1.68 -13.02
CA SER A 27 -22.99 1.81 -11.86
C SER A 27 -22.87 3.27 -11.47
N SER A 28 -23.79 4.08 -12.00
CA SER A 28 -24.19 5.34 -11.40
C SER A 28 -24.65 4.96 -10.01
N ALA A 29 -23.71 4.95 -9.07
CA ALA A 29 -24.00 4.73 -7.67
C ALA A 29 -24.95 5.83 -7.24
N GLU A 30 -26.23 5.46 -7.12
CA GLU A 30 -27.24 6.23 -6.42
C GLU A 30 -26.66 6.62 -5.05
N PRO A 31 -26.73 7.90 -4.64
CA PRO A 31 -26.20 8.30 -3.34
C PRO A 31 -27.05 7.61 -2.27
N ALA A 32 -26.51 6.56 -1.64
CA ALA A 32 -27.13 5.97 -0.46
C ALA A 32 -27.18 7.06 0.62
N PRO A 33 -28.37 7.57 0.99
CA PRO A 33 -28.48 8.54 2.06
C PRO A 33 -28.13 7.80 3.37
N ASP A 34 -27.32 8.43 4.21
CA ASP A 34 -26.99 8.03 5.59
C ASP A 34 -25.73 7.19 5.88
N ARG A 35 -24.92 6.76 4.89
CA ARG A 35 -23.63 6.13 5.22
C ARG A 35 -22.54 7.19 5.44
N PRO A 36 -21.81 7.19 6.57
CA PRO A 36 -20.67 8.09 6.74
C PRO A 36 -19.61 7.84 5.66
N ALA A 37 -19.00 8.92 5.18
CA ALA A 37 -17.98 8.85 4.14
C ALA A 37 -16.79 7.97 4.58
N ASP A 38 -16.37 7.06 3.71
CA ASP A 38 -15.17 6.26 3.94
C ASP A 38 -13.93 7.12 3.71
N ILE A 39 -13.20 7.40 4.79
CA ILE A 39 -11.98 8.22 4.76
C ILE A 39 -10.79 7.53 4.09
N TYR A 40 -10.91 6.24 3.75
CA TYR A 40 -9.90 5.45 3.03
C TYR A 40 -10.22 5.28 1.55
N ALA A 41 -11.41 5.69 1.09
CA ALA A 41 -11.74 5.74 -0.33
C ALA A 41 -10.89 6.79 -1.05
N SER A 42 -10.53 6.54 -2.32
CA SER A 42 -9.59 7.37 -3.09
C SER A 42 -9.92 8.88 -3.03
N PRO A 43 -8.92 9.74 -2.79
CA PRO A 43 -9.13 11.18 -2.57
C PRO A 43 -9.45 11.99 -3.83
N ALA A 44 -9.56 11.34 -5.00
CA ALA A 44 -9.72 12.02 -6.29
C ALA A 44 -10.96 12.94 -6.37
N THR A 45 -11.95 12.74 -5.49
CA THR A 45 -13.18 13.56 -5.41
C THR A 45 -13.66 13.71 -3.96
N GLY A 46 -12.72 13.79 -3.00
CA GLY A 46 -13.08 13.99 -1.59
C GLY A 46 -13.55 15.43 -1.30
N PRO A 47 -14.55 15.64 -0.41
CA PRO A 47 -14.88 16.98 0.08
C PRO A 47 -13.65 17.66 0.71
N GLN A 48 -13.51 18.97 0.52
CA GLN A 48 -12.50 19.77 1.23
C GLN A 48 -12.66 19.59 2.75
N PRO A 49 -11.57 19.42 3.52
CA PRO A 49 -11.67 19.20 4.94
C PRO A 49 -12.34 20.40 5.62
N ASN A 50 -13.31 20.15 6.49
CA ASN A 50 -13.88 21.19 7.34
C ASN A 50 -12.75 21.82 8.16
N VAL A 51 -12.74 23.15 8.34
CA VAL A 51 -11.69 23.87 9.07
C VAL A 51 -12.29 24.63 10.24
N VAL A 52 -11.60 24.61 11.37
CA VAL A 52 -11.95 25.42 12.54
C VAL A 52 -10.89 26.49 12.75
N ARG A 53 -11.35 27.70 13.01
CA ARG A 53 -10.48 28.82 13.37
C ARG A 53 -10.19 28.80 14.87
N THR A 54 -9.01 28.36 15.26
CA THR A 54 -8.59 28.27 16.67
C THR A 54 -7.90 29.56 17.17
N GLY A 55 -7.58 30.48 16.27
CA GLY A 55 -6.95 31.76 16.61
C GLY A 55 -7.15 32.80 15.51
N ARG A 56 -6.62 34.01 15.67
CA ARG A 56 -6.89 35.09 14.71
C ARG A 56 -6.37 34.82 13.28
N TYR A 57 -5.36 33.96 13.16
CA TYR A 57 -4.74 33.59 11.89
C TYR A 57 -4.49 32.08 11.78
N GLN A 58 -5.12 31.27 12.63
CA GLN A 58 -4.91 29.83 12.67
C GLN A 58 -6.19 29.11 12.26
N LEU A 59 -6.10 28.40 11.13
CA LEU A 59 -7.10 27.46 10.67
C LEU A 59 -6.54 26.05 10.85
N VAL A 60 -7.30 25.17 11.50
CA VAL A 60 -6.93 23.77 11.69
C VAL A 60 -7.95 22.91 10.95
N PRO A 61 -7.53 22.01 10.05
CA PRO A 61 -8.43 21.07 9.42
C PRO A 61 -8.97 20.07 10.45
N LEU A 62 -10.29 19.90 10.48
CA LEU A 62 -11.01 18.84 11.17
C LEU A 62 -10.98 17.56 10.36
N ALA A 63 -9.77 17.06 10.12
CA ALA A 63 -9.56 15.77 9.48
C ALA A 63 -8.39 15.07 10.17
N PRO A 64 -8.41 13.74 10.29
CA PRO A 64 -7.29 13.01 10.87
C PRO A 64 -6.00 13.27 10.07
N THR A 65 -4.88 13.39 10.75
CA THR A 65 -3.57 13.55 10.11
C THR A 65 -3.23 12.33 9.25
N SER A 66 -2.22 12.44 8.38
CA SER A 66 -1.76 11.30 7.56
C SER A 66 -1.32 10.12 8.45
N GLY A 67 -0.61 10.36 9.55
CA GLY A 67 -0.18 9.33 10.50
C GLY A 67 -1.33 8.70 11.30
N GLN A 68 -2.41 9.45 11.56
CA GLN A 68 -3.62 8.92 12.20
C GLN A 68 -4.44 8.04 11.26
N ARG A 69 -4.47 8.37 9.95
CA ARG A 69 -5.14 7.53 8.94
C ARG A 69 -4.29 6.32 8.55
N ASN A 70 -3.02 6.57 8.23
CA ASN A 70 -2.05 5.54 7.88
C ASN A 70 -1.06 5.40 9.03
N LEU A 71 -1.21 4.34 9.82
CA LEU A 71 -0.35 4.05 10.97
C LEU A 71 1.15 4.00 10.62
N LEU A 72 1.52 3.62 9.39
CA LEU A 72 2.91 3.59 8.97
C LEU A 72 3.50 4.99 8.71
N ALA A 73 2.65 5.98 8.44
CA ALA A 73 3.06 7.36 8.21
C ALA A 73 3.21 8.17 9.51
N GLN A 74 2.94 7.56 10.68
CA GLN A 74 3.12 8.25 11.96
C GLN A 74 4.59 8.58 12.20
N ALA A 75 4.84 9.71 12.86
CA ALA A 75 6.19 10.10 13.26
C ALA A 75 6.62 9.29 14.49
N VAL A 76 7.81 8.70 14.42
CA VAL A 76 8.42 7.94 15.51
C VAL A 76 9.86 8.40 15.75
N THR A 77 10.34 8.16 16.96
CA THR A 77 11.75 8.30 17.35
C THR A 77 12.13 7.08 18.17
N ILE A 78 13.30 6.51 17.88
CA ILE A 78 13.90 5.39 18.59
C ILE A 78 14.95 5.96 19.51
N ASP A 79 14.85 5.62 20.80
CA ASP A 79 15.89 5.86 21.79
C ASP A 79 16.06 4.61 22.64
N LEU A 80 17.14 3.87 22.35
CA LEU A 80 17.47 2.60 22.97
C LEU A 80 18.80 2.70 23.73
N PRO A 81 18.93 2.05 24.90
CA PRO A 81 20.16 2.12 25.68
C PRO A 81 21.36 1.54 24.91
N GLN A 82 22.47 2.26 24.92
CA GLN A 82 23.71 1.86 24.25
C GLN A 82 24.45 0.73 24.97
N SER A 83 24.19 0.53 26.27
CA SER A 83 24.92 -0.41 27.14
C SER A 83 24.53 -1.88 27.00
N MET A 84 23.47 -2.21 26.26
CA MET A 84 22.94 -3.59 26.15
C MET A 84 23.19 -4.20 24.78
N SER A 85 23.32 -5.53 24.67
CA SER A 85 23.31 -6.21 23.38
C SER A 85 21.87 -6.38 22.90
N LEU A 86 21.42 -5.51 22.00
CA LEU A 86 20.09 -5.57 21.40
C LEU A 86 20.15 -6.27 20.05
N THR A 87 19.09 -6.99 19.71
CA THR A 87 18.89 -7.57 18.37
C THR A 87 18.03 -6.67 17.50
N VAL A 88 18.06 -6.90 16.18
CA VAL A 88 17.14 -6.23 15.25
C VAL A 88 15.67 -6.48 15.65
N ARG A 89 15.36 -7.69 16.15
CA ARG A 89 14.03 -8.00 16.71
C ARG A 89 13.65 -7.05 17.84
N ASP A 90 14.56 -6.79 18.77
CA ASP A 90 14.28 -5.91 19.91
C ASP A 90 14.02 -4.48 19.44
N GLY A 91 14.80 -3.99 18.48
CA GLY A 91 14.57 -2.68 17.84
C GLY A 91 13.21 -2.60 17.15
N LEU A 92 12.83 -3.63 16.38
CA LEU A 92 11.53 -3.68 15.71
C LEU A 92 10.36 -3.73 16.70
N VAL A 93 10.47 -4.54 17.76
CA VAL A 93 9.46 -4.60 18.81
C VAL A 93 9.34 -3.25 19.54
N HIS A 94 10.47 -2.59 19.79
CA HIS A 94 10.49 -1.28 20.43
C HIS A 94 9.80 -0.22 19.56
N VAL A 95 10.14 -0.14 18.28
CA VAL A 95 9.52 0.81 17.32
C VAL A 95 8.02 0.61 17.17
N LEU A 96 7.56 -0.64 17.23
CA LEU A 96 6.14 -0.97 17.11
C LEU A 96 5.36 -0.70 18.40
N ARG A 97 6.04 -0.36 19.51
CA ARG A 97 5.37 -0.01 20.77
C ARG A 97 4.42 1.16 20.52
N ASP A 98 3.22 1.09 21.09
CA ASP A 98 2.15 2.10 21.01
C ASP A 98 1.59 2.38 19.59
N SER A 99 2.12 1.74 18.54
CA SER A 99 1.61 1.87 17.17
C SER A 99 0.31 1.08 16.90
N GLY A 100 -0.02 0.11 17.76
CA GLY A 100 -1.10 -0.86 17.56
C GLY A 100 -0.80 -1.96 16.54
N LEU A 101 0.38 -1.95 15.91
CA LEU A 101 0.88 -3.01 15.04
C LEU A 101 1.78 -3.97 15.82
N ARG A 102 1.83 -5.25 15.39
CA ARG A 102 2.74 -6.25 15.96
C ARG A 102 3.49 -7.02 14.87
N LEU A 103 4.62 -7.63 15.21
CA LEU A 103 5.29 -8.53 14.27
C LEU A 103 4.42 -9.76 13.99
N CYS A 104 4.42 -10.26 12.75
CA CYS A 104 3.71 -11.48 12.42
C CYS A 104 4.34 -12.74 13.06
N PRO A 105 3.56 -13.82 13.28
CA PRO A 105 4.02 -15.02 13.97
C PRO A 105 5.24 -15.68 13.31
N ARG A 106 6.13 -16.24 14.14
CA ARG A 106 7.55 -16.59 13.93
C ARG A 106 7.97 -17.38 12.67
N LEU A 107 7.07 -17.88 11.80
CA LEU A 107 7.44 -18.82 10.74
C LEU A 107 7.95 -18.18 9.42
N SER A 108 7.92 -16.86 9.27
CA SER A 108 8.22 -16.20 7.99
C SER A 108 9.58 -15.47 7.92
N GLN A 109 10.39 -15.42 8.98
CA GLN A 109 11.45 -14.39 9.04
C GLN A 109 12.76 -14.85 9.71
N THR A 110 13.48 -15.75 9.06
CA THR A 110 14.68 -16.38 9.61
C THR A 110 15.96 -15.57 9.35
N GLY A 111 16.86 -15.55 10.35
CA GLY A 111 18.21 -15.00 10.28
C GLY A 111 18.36 -13.58 10.83
N PHE A 112 17.82 -12.58 10.12
CA PHE A 112 18.17 -11.17 10.39
C PHE A 112 17.61 -10.62 11.70
N PHE A 113 16.48 -11.14 12.18
CA PHE A 113 15.88 -10.74 13.46
C PHE A 113 16.83 -10.97 14.65
N SER A 114 17.67 -12.00 14.56
CA SER A 114 18.63 -12.36 15.61
C SER A 114 19.98 -11.66 15.43
N SER A 115 20.18 -10.92 14.34
CA SER A 115 21.39 -10.13 14.14
C SER A 115 21.48 -9.02 15.19
N PRO A 116 22.70 -8.63 15.60
CA PRO A 116 22.90 -7.51 16.50
C PRO A 116 22.35 -6.22 15.86
N LEU A 117 21.67 -5.41 16.67
CA LEU A 117 21.20 -4.09 16.27
C LEU A 117 22.41 -3.14 16.17
N PRO A 118 22.69 -2.54 14.99
CA PRO A 118 23.76 -1.57 14.84
C PRO A 118 23.59 -0.38 15.80
N ALA A 119 24.69 0.11 16.38
CA ALA A 119 24.65 1.21 17.35
C ALA A 119 23.96 2.47 16.79
N VAL A 120 24.23 2.79 15.52
CA VAL A 120 23.60 3.92 14.82
C VAL A 120 22.09 3.79 14.64
N HIS A 121 21.51 2.60 14.80
CA HIS A 121 20.06 2.40 14.72
C HIS A 121 19.36 2.49 16.09
N ARG A 122 20.13 2.62 17.19
CA ARG A 122 19.57 2.76 18.54
C ARG A 122 19.03 4.16 18.82
N GLU A 123 19.55 5.14 18.09
CA GLU A 123 19.07 6.52 18.08
C GLU A 123 18.65 6.84 16.64
N LEU A 124 17.35 6.89 16.39
CA LEU A 124 16.81 7.11 15.05
C LEU A 124 15.58 8.00 15.11
N GLY A 125 15.60 9.15 14.44
CA GLY A 125 14.42 9.99 14.28
C GLY A 125 14.75 11.48 14.17
N PRO A 126 13.75 12.35 13.98
CA PRO A 126 12.34 12.02 13.70
C PRO A 126 12.14 11.44 12.29
N THR A 127 11.39 10.34 12.16
CA THR A 127 11.11 9.67 10.88
C THR A 127 9.73 8.99 10.87
N THR A 128 9.30 8.42 9.75
CA THR A 128 8.04 7.67 9.69
C THR A 128 8.21 6.26 10.26
N LEU A 129 7.13 5.66 10.79
CA LEU A 129 7.15 4.27 11.23
C LEU A 129 7.56 3.33 10.10
N SER A 130 7.08 3.53 8.87
CA SER A 130 7.51 2.74 7.70
C SER A 130 9.02 2.81 7.46
N ASP A 131 9.60 4.01 7.51
CA ASP A 131 11.02 4.20 7.24
C ASP A 131 11.87 3.59 8.35
N ALA A 132 11.50 3.81 9.61
CA ALA A 132 12.17 3.19 10.76
C ALA A 132 12.18 1.66 10.65
N LEU A 133 11.03 1.05 10.37
CA LEU A 133 10.93 -0.41 10.19
C LEU A 133 11.79 -0.90 9.02
N GLN A 134 11.80 -0.17 7.91
CA GLN A 134 12.58 -0.53 6.73
C GLN A 134 14.10 -0.37 6.94
N VAL A 135 14.53 0.66 7.68
CA VAL A 135 15.94 0.87 8.08
C VAL A 135 16.40 -0.27 9.00
N LEU A 136 15.59 -0.63 10.00
CA LEU A 136 15.91 -1.70 10.93
C LEU A 136 16.00 -3.07 10.24
N ALA A 137 15.10 -3.36 9.30
CA ALA A 137 15.15 -4.61 8.55
C ALA A 137 16.28 -4.64 7.52
N GLY A 138 16.64 -3.49 6.96
CA GLY A 138 17.71 -3.35 5.97
C GLY A 138 17.26 -3.60 4.53
N PRO A 139 18.16 -3.36 3.55
CA PRO A 139 17.82 -3.25 2.13
C PRO A 139 17.46 -4.59 1.45
N ALA A 140 17.81 -5.71 2.08
CA ALA A 140 17.48 -7.04 1.57
C ALA A 140 16.02 -7.45 1.81
N TRP A 141 15.29 -6.68 2.63
CA TRP A 141 13.94 -6.98 3.08
C TRP A 141 12.97 -5.90 2.61
N ARG A 142 11.72 -6.29 2.40
CA ARG A 142 10.61 -5.40 2.06
C ARG A 142 9.58 -5.49 3.18
N LEU A 143 9.12 -4.34 3.64
CA LEU A 143 8.03 -4.23 4.60
C LEU A 143 6.70 -4.65 3.97
N ASP A 144 5.99 -5.57 4.61
CA ASP A 144 4.62 -5.97 4.26
C ASP A 144 3.71 -5.81 5.48
N VAL A 145 2.49 -5.29 5.27
CA VAL A 145 1.58 -4.94 6.37
C VAL A 145 0.18 -5.45 6.10
N ASP A 146 -0.31 -6.26 7.03
CA ASP A 146 -1.69 -6.71 7.09
C ASP A 146 -2.46 -5.86 8.11
N TYR A 147 -3.16 -4.83 7.63
CA TYR A 147 -3.96 -3.93 8.46
C TYR A 147 -5.15 -4.63 9.14
N ALA A 148 -5.69 -5.69 8.54
CA ALA A 148 -6.79 -6.45 9.13
C ALA A 148 -6.33 -7.25 10.36
N LYS A 149 -5.15 -7.88 10.27
CA LYS A 149 -4.54 -8.59 11.40
C LYS A 149 -3.74 -7.68 12.33
N ARG A 150 -3.49 -6.44 11.92
CA ARG A 150 -2.57 -5.48 12.54
C ARG A 150 -1.17 -6.06 12.71
N THR A 151 -0.65 -6.66 11.64
CA THR A 151 0.67 -7.30 11.67
C THR A 151 1.61 -6.75 10.62
N VAL A 152 2.89 -6.71 10.97
CA VAL A 152 4.00 -6.36 10.08
C VAL A 152 4.83 -7.61 9.82
N CYS A 153 5.07 -7.90 8.55
CA CYS A 153 5.97 -8.93 8.06
C CYS A 153 7.09 -8.32 7.21
N PHE A 154 8.12 -9.11 6.95
CA PHE A 154 9.20 -8.73 6.06
C PHE A 154 9.45 -9.85 5.05
N ASP A 155 9.35 -9.51 3.77
CA ASP A 155 9.64 -10.40 2.66
C ASP A 155 11.04 -10.16 2.12
N ARG A 156 11.77 -11.22 1.83
CA ARG A 156 13.10 -11.10 1.23
C ARG A 156 12.96 -10.64 -0.22
N ARG A 157 13.66 -9.58 -0.59
CA ARG A 157 13.71 -9.11 -1.98
C ARG A 157 14.40 -10.16 -2.86
N ALA A 158 13.89 -10.37 -4.07
CA ALA A 158 14.56 -11.20 -5.07
C ALA A 158 15.95 -10.63 -5.37
N ARG A 159 16.94 -11.51 -5.57
CA ARG A 159 18.34 -11.10 -5.85
C ARG A 159 18.56 -10.45 -7.23
N THR A 160 17.51 -10.20 -7.99
CA THR A 160 17.60 -9.63 -9.33
C THR A 160 17.36 -8.11 -9.26
N ALA A 161 18.33 -7.34 -9.77
CA ALA A 161 18.33 -5.88 -9.98
C ALA A 161 18.89 -4.99 -8.85
N GLN A 162 20.06 -5.32 -8.31
CA GLN A 162 20.99 -4.32 -7.74
C GLN A 162 22.32 -4.39 -8.49
N MET A 163 22.27 -4.18 -9.81
CA MET A 163 23.41 -3.74 -10.59
C MET A 163 23.01 -2.35 -11.11
N PRO A 164 23.55 -1.23 -10.57
CA PRO A 164 23.38 0.04 -11.25
C PRO A 164 23.98 -0.09 -12.67
N PRO A 165 23.41 0.55 -13.71
CA PRO A 165 24.03 0.52 -15.02
C PRO A 165 25.44 1.07 -14.87
N SER A 166 26.45 0.23 -15.11
CA SER A 166 27.84 0.65 -15.20
C SER A 166 27.91 1.72 -16.27
N GLY A 167 28.00 2.97 -15.84
CA GLY A 167 28.21 4.11 -16.74
C GLY A 167 29.48 3.83 -17.54
N ARG A 168 29.30 3.50 -18.81
CA ARG A 168 30.40 3.40 -19.76
C ARG A 168 30.94 4.82 -19.93
N GLN A 169 32.02 5.14 -19.20
CA GLN A 169 32.85 6.30 -19.54
C GLN A 169 33.31 6.11 -20.98
N ARG A 170 32.79 6.95 -21.88
CA ARG A 170 33.41 7.17 -23.19
C ARG A 170 34.56 8.14 -22.96
N SER A 171 35.78 7.65 -23.15
CA SER A 171 36.93 8.48 -23.52
C SER A 171 36.73 9.10 -24.90
#